data_AF-A0ABD0RIY1-F1
#
_entry.id   AF-A0ABD0RIY1-F1
#
_cell.length_a   1.000
_cell.length_b   1.000
_cell.length_c   1.000
_cell.angle_alpha   90.00
_cell.angle_beta   90.00
_cell.angle_gamma   90.00
#
_symmetry.space_group_name_H-M   'P 1'
#
loop_
_entity.id
_entity.type
_entity.pdbx_description
1 polymer ?
#
loop_
_entity_poly.entity_id
_entity_poly.type
_entity_poly.pdbx_seq_one_letter_code
_entity_poly.pdbx_strand_id
1 'polypeptide(L)'
;MSSDAEMAQYGPAAIYLRKPEKERIEAQNRPFDAKTACFVPDAQELYIKGIIQKREGGKATVQTETGETVTVKDEECHPMNPPKYDKIEDMAMMTHLNEPSVLFNLKDRYAAWMIY
;
A
#
# COMPACT_ATOMS: atom_id res chain seq x y z
N MET A 1 -5.64 -20.53 15.71
CA MET A 1 -5.67 -21.47 14.57
C MET A 1 -4.97 -20.79 13.41
N SER A 2 -4.20 -21.51 12.59
CA SER A 2 -3.53 -20.90 11.42
C SER A 2 -4.60 -20.44 10.43
N SER A 3 -4.38 -19.29 9.81
CA SER A 3 -5.31 -18.76 8.81
C SER A 3 -5.45 -19.70 7.60
N ASP A 4 -4.40 -20.47 7.30
CA ASP A 4 -4.42 -21.46 6.23
C ASP A 4 -5.37 -22.64 6.54
N ALA A 5 -5.50 -23.02 7.82
CA ALA A 5 -6.43 -24.06 8.24
C ALA A 5 -7.90 -23.62 8.06
N GLU A 6 -8.19 -22.33 8.31
CA GLU A 6 -9.53 -21.76 8.06
C GLU A 6 -9.82 -21.67 6.56
N MET A 7 -8.81 -21.42 5.74
CA MET A 7 -8.95 -21.30 4.29
C MET A 7 -9.11 -22.66 3.57
N ALA A 8 -8.73 -23.77 4.21
CA ALA A 8 -8.80 -25.12 3.62
C ALA A 8 -10.21 -25.50 3.15
N GLN A 9 -11.26 -24.99 3.81
CA GLN A 9 -12.66 -25.25 3.44
C GLN A 9 -13.03 -24.71 2.03
N TYR A 10 -12.29 -23.71 1.53
CA TYR A 10 -12.53 -23.11 0.21
C TYR A 10 -11.76 -23.82 -0.92
N GLY A 11 -10.95 -24.82 -0.60
CA GLY A 11 -10.23 -25.64 -1.58
C GLY A 11 -9.43 -24.80 -2.59
N PRO A 12 -9.53 -25.07 -3.91
CA PRO A 12 -8.81 -24.32 -4.93
C PRO A 12 -9.14 -22.82 -4.99
N ALA A 13 -10.28 -22.39 -4.43
CA ALA A 13 -10.69 -20.99 -4.45
C ALA A 13 -9.95 -20.15 -3.40
N ALA A 14 -9.35 -20.77 -2.37
CA ALA A 14 -8.75 -20.09 -1.24
C ALA A 14 -7.76 -18.98 -1.64
N ILE A 15 -6.93 -19.23 -2.66
CA ILE A 15 -5.89 -18.31 -3.14
C ILE A 15 -6.43 -17.00 -3.75
N TYR A 16 -7.70 -17.00 -4.16
CA TYR A 16 -8.43 -15.84 -4.72
C TYR A 16 -9.21 -15.08 -3.65
N LEU A 17 -9.33 -15.63 -2.44
CA LEU A 17 -10.04 -15.02 -1.33
C LEU A 17 -9.06 -14.42 -0.31
N ARG A 18 -7.99 -15.14 0.00
CA ARG A 18 -6.96 -14.73 0.96
C ARG A 18 -5.61 -15.36 0.60
N LYS A 19 -4.53 -14.58 0.74
CA LYS A 19 -3.17 -15.11 0.52
C LYS A 19 -2.73 -16.05 1.65
N PRO A 20 -1.91 -17.06 1.33
CA PRO A 20 -1.32 -17.95 2.33
C PRO A 20 -0.62 -17.18 3.43
N GLU A 21 -0.66 -17.71 4.65
CA GLU A 21 -0.08 -17.08 5.84
C GLU A 21 1.39 -16.72 5.64
N LYS A 22 2.14 -17.61 4.98
CA LYS A 22 3.56 -17.37 4.65
C LYS A 22 3.76 -16.12 3.80
N GLU A 23 3.02 -15.97 2.70
CA GLU A 23 3.12 -14.80 1.83
C GLU A 23 2.71 -13.51 2.54
N ARG A 24 1.70 -13.59 3.43
CA ARG A 24 1.30 -12.47 4.26
C ARG A 24 2.41 -12.05 5.21
N ILE A 25 3.01 -12.99 5.96
CA ILE A 25 4.11 -12.69 6.89
C ILE A 25 5.30 -12.07 6.14
N GLU A 26 5.67 -12.62 4.99
CA GLU A 26 6.74 -12.06 4.15
C GLU A 26 6.42 -10.63 3.70
N ALA A 27 5.19 -10.36 3.25
CA ALA A 27 4.77 -9.02 2.86
C ALA A 27 4.78 -8.02 4.03
N GLN A 28 4.34 -8.44 5.22
CA GLN A 28 4.27 -7.61 6.41
C GLN A 28 5.65 -7.25 6.99
N ASN A 29 6.64 -8.12 6.77
CA ASN A 29 8.02 -7.91 7.22
C ASN A 29 8.86 -7.04 6.28
N ARG A 30 8.28 -6.53 5.19
CA ARG A 30 9.02 -5.65 4.26
C ARG A 30 9.48 -4.37 4.97
N PRO A 31 10.71 -3.90 4.70
CA PRO A 31 11.19 -2.63 5.24
C PRO A 31 10.26 -1.47 4.87
N PHE A 32 9.92 -0.65 5.85
CA PHE A 32 9.05 0.50 5.66
C PHE A 32 9.43 1.61 6.63
N ASP A 33 9.61 2.82 6.10
CA ASP A 33 9.82 4.02 6.91
C ASP A 33 8.58 4.93 6.81
N ALA A 34 7.81 4.98 7.90
CA ALA A 34 6.58 5.74 7.99
C ALA A 34 6.78 7.26 7.85
N LYS A 35 8.00 7.77 8.03
CA LYS A 35 8.28 9.21 7.92
C LYS A 35 8.52 9.65 6.48
N THR A 36 9.02 8.75 5.64
CA THR A 36 9.46 9.07 4.28
C THR A 36 8.58 8.44 3.22
N ALA A 37 7.91 7.31 3.50
CA ALA A 37 6.98 6.67 2.55
C ALA A 37 5.70 7.50 2.37
N CYS A 38 5.42 7.90 1.13
CA CYS A 38 4.27 8.73 0.79
C CYS A 38 3.67 8.38 -0.57
N PHE A 39 2.44 8.84 -0.80
CA PHE A 39 1.86 8.97 -2.13
C PHE A 39 1.88 10.44 -2.55
N VAL A 40 2.19 10.68 -3.82
CA VAL A 40 2.14 12.01 -4.42
C VAL A 40 1.25 11.99 -5.67
N PRO A 41 0.61 13.13 -6.02
CA PRO A 41 -0.20 13.21 -7.24
C PRO A 41 0.65 12.93 -8.48
N ASP A 42 0.06 12.23 -9.44
CA ASP A 42 0.66 11.96 -10.74
C ASP A 42 -0.36 12.22 -11.86
N ALA A 43 0.10 12.74 -12.99
CA ALA A 43 -0.79 13.12 -14.10
C ALA A 43 -1.34 11.91 -14.88
N GLN A 44 -0.66 10.76 -14.85
CA GLN A 44 -1.02 9.56 -15.61
C GLN A 44 -1.70 8.51 -14.73
N GLU A 45 -1.15 8.25 -13.54
CA GLU A 45 -1.61 7.22 -12.60
C GLU A 45 -2.49 7.77 -11.46
N LEU A 46 -2.84 9.07 -11.50
CA LEU A 46 -3.53 9.82 -10.44
C LEU A 46 -2.70 10.00 -9.16
N TYR A 47 -2.16 8.90 -8.64
CA TYR A 47 -1.23 8.88 -7.51
C TYR A 47 -0.12 7.86 -7.76
N ILE A 48 1.09 8.20 -7.32
CA ILE A 48 2.25 7.30 -7.36
C ILE A 48 2.90 7.21 -5.98
N LYS A 49 3.48 6.04 -5.69
CA LYS A 49 4.29 5.82 -4.48
C LYS A 49 5.61 6.58 -4.58
N GLY A 50 6.13 7.04 -3.46
CA GLY A 50 7.42 7.70 -3.40
C GLY A 50 8.04 7.75 -2.01
N ILE A 51 9.31 8.14 -1.99
CA ILE A 51 10.12 8.30 -0.79
C ILE A 51 10.55 9.76 -0.68
N ILE A 52 10.17 10.42 0.40
CA ILE A 52 10.55 11.80 0.70
C ILE A 52 12.06 11.84 0.97
N GLN A 53 12.77 12.64 0.18
CA GLN A 53 14.20 12.89 0.32
C GLN A 53 14.48 14.13 1.17
N LYS A 54 13.66 15.18 1.01
CA LYS A 54 13.81 16.45 1.73
C LYS A 54 12.46 17.16 1.91
N ARG A 55 12.31 17.87 3.02
CA ARG A 55 11.24 18.86 3.23
C ARG A 55 11.85 20.23 3.52
N GLU A 56 11.46 21.24 2.75
CA GLU A 56 11.94 22.61 2.92
C GLU A 56 10.94 23.62 2.35
N GLY A 57 10.70 24.72 3.07
CA GLY A 57 9.87 25.83 2.55
C GLY A 57 8.43 25.45 2.18
N GLY A 58 7.82 24.49 2.89
CA GLY A 58 6.47 23.99 2.60
C GLY A 58 6.36 23.06 1.38
N LYS A 59 7.49 22.60 0.85
CA LYS A 59 7.57 21.65 -0.26
C LYS A 59 8.32 20.40 0.16
N ALA A 60 7.97 19.28 -0.47
CA ALA A 60 8.65 18.01 -0.32
C ALA A 60 9.27 17.59 -1.65
N THR A 61 10.54 17.19 -1.61
CA THR A 61 11.22 16.52 -2.72
C THR A 61 11.07 15.02 -2.53
N VAL A 62 10.42 14.36 -3.49
CA VAL A 62 10.05 12.95 -3.42
C VAL A 62 10.68 12.22 -4.60
N GLN A 63 11.33 11.10 -4.32
CA GLN A 63 11.73 10.14 -5.35
C GLN A 63 10.58 9.16 -5.58
N THR A 64 10.00 9.17 -6.77
CA THR A 64 8.88 8.30 -7.15
C THR A 64 9.33 6.87 -7.39
N GLU A 65 8.39 5.92 -7.37
CA GLU A 65 8.64 4.51 -7.70
C GLU A 65 9.14 4.32 -9.16
N THR A 66 8.85 5.26 -10.06
CA THR A 66 9.39 5.30 -11.44
C THR A 66 10.85 5.75 -11.51
N GLY A 67 11.43 6.19 -10.39
CA GLY A 67 12.82 6.67 -10.28
C GLY A 67 12.99 8.16 -10.55
N GLU A 68 11.91 8.88 -10.87
CA GLU A 68 11.92 10.32 -11.07
C GLU A 68 11.95 11.07 -9.73
N THR A 69 12.49 12.29 -9.74
CA THR A 69 12.47 13.15 -8.55
C THR A 69 11.54 14.32 -8.82
N VAL A 70 10.50 14.44 -8.01
CA VAL A 70 9.48 15.49 -8.11
C VAL A 70 9.50 16.37 -6.88
N THR A 71 9.10 17.62 -7.04
CA THR A 71 8.89 18.55 -5.94
C THR A 71 7.44 18.96 -5.91
N VAL A 72 6.73 18.54 -4.87
CA VAL A 72 5.31 18.83 -4.65
C VAL A 72 5.15 19.66 -3.38
N LYS A 73 3.96 20.21 -3.16
CA LYS A 73 3.69 20.84 -1.86
C LYS A 73 3.63 19.76 -0.78
N ASP A 74 4.07 20.09 0.43
CA ASP A 74 4.09 19.11 1.51
C ASP A 74 2.68 18.60 1.87
N GLU A 75 1.66 19.44 1.68
CA GLU A 75 0.24 19.09 1.87
C GLU A 75 -0.30 18.07 0.85
N GLU A 76 0.35 17.93 -0.31
CA GLU A 76 -0.01 16.96 -1.35
C GLU A 76 0.67 15.60 -1.14
N CYS A 77 1.58 15.50 -0.16
CA CYS A 77 2.20 14.23 0.24
C CYS A 77 1.28 13.48 1.21
N HIS A 78 0.60 12.44 0.71
CA HIS A 78 -0.26 11.61 1.55
C HIS A 78 0.55 10.49 2.23
N PRO A 79 0.37 10.25 3.54
CA PRO A 79 1.11 9.20 4.24
C PRO A 79 0.68 7.81 3.76
N MET A 80 1.64 6.88 3.72
CA MET A 80 1.40 5.48 3.40
C MET A 80 1.12 4.65 4.65
N ASN A 81 0.24 3.65 4.53
CA ASN A 81 0.07 2.65 5.58
C ASN A 81 1.28 1.70 5.62
N PRO A 82 1.69 1.23 6.81
CA PRO A 82 2.70 0.18 6.93
C PRO A 82 2.29 -1.14 6.25
N PRO A 83 3.26 -2.00 5.86
CA PRO A 83 2.99 -3.25 5.12
C PRO A 83 2.03 -4.22 5.83
N LYS A 84 1.85 -4.09 7.15
CA LYS A 84 0.82 -4.83 7.89
C LYS A 84 -0.62 -4.64 7.36
N TYR A 85 -0.87 -3.54 6.65
CA TYR A 85 -2.15 -3.20 6.04
C TYR A 85 -2.24 -3.58 4.56
N ASP A 86 -1.20 -4.18 3.99
CA ASP A 86 -1.21 -4.58 2.58
C ASP A 86 -2.32 -5.59 2.31
N LYS A 87 -3.15 -5.29 1.31
CA LYS A 87 -4.27 -6.15 0.90
C LYS A 87 -5.20 -6.48 2.07
N ILE A 88 -5.42 -5.53 2.99
CA ILE A 88 -6.36 -5.72 4.08
C ILE A 88 -7.77 -5.96 3.52
N GLU A 89 -8.52 -6.83 4.18
CA GLU A 89 -9.90 -7.19 3.80
C GLU A 89 -10.89 -6.08 4.13
N ASP A 90 -10.68 -5.39 5.25
CA ASP A 90 -11.46 -4.23 5.65
C ASP A 90 -10.57 -2.98 5.66
N MET A 91 -10.78 -2.10 4.67
CA MET A 91 -10.02 -0.87 4.54
C MET A 91 -10.32 0.14 5.66
N ALA A 92 -11.46 0.03 6.34
CA ALA A 92 -11.77 0.89 7.48
C ALA A 92 -10.80 0.67 8.66
N MET A 93 -10.07 -0.45 8.65
CA MET A 93 -9.07 -0.78 9.66
C MET A 93 -7.69 -0.14 9.39
N MET A 94 -7.51 0.56 8.27
CA MET A 94 -6.26 1.27 7.96
C MET A 94 -6.00 2.44 8.90
N THR A 95 -4.72 2.75 9.16
CA THR A 95 -4.35 3.93 9.97
C THR A 95 -4.56 5.22 9.17
N HIS A 96 -4.15 5.20 7.90
CA HIS A 96 -4.33 6.30 6.97
C HIS A 96 -5.43 5.93 5.98
N LEU A 97 -6.62 6.51 6.16
CA LEU A 97 -7.76 6.33 5.27
C LEU A 97 -7.87 7.52 4.30
N ASN A 98 -6.87 7.65 3.44
CA ASN A 98 -6.82 8.65 2.37
C ASN A 98 -7.12 8.02 1.00
N GLU A 99 -7.46 8.84 0.01
CA GLU A 99 -7.79 8.41 -1.35
C GLU A 99 -6.75 7.44 -1.96
N PRO A 100 -5.43 7.74 -1.94
CA PRO A 100 -4.45 6.80 -2.50
C PRO A 100 -4.34 5.49 -1.70
N SER A 101 -4.50 5.51 -0.38
CA SER A 101 -4.47 4.26 0.41
C SER A 101 -5.58 3.30 0.01
N VAL A 102 -6.80 3.82 -0.21
CA VAL A 102 -7.93 3.01 -0.69
C VAL A 102 -7.67 2.50 -2.10
N LEU A 103 -7.25 3.39 -3.01
CA LEU A 103 -6.94 3.03 -4.40
C LEU A 103 -5.88 1.93 -4.49
N PHE A 104 -4.75 2.09 -3.80
CA PHE A 104 -3.64 1.13 -3.86
C PHE A 104 -3.97 -0.19 -3.17
N ASN A 105 -4.79 -0.21 -2.11
CA ASN A 105 -5.23 -1.47 -1.54
C ASN A 105 -6.09 -2.27 -2.54
N LEU A 106 -7.04 -1.61 -3.19
CA LEU A 106 -7.87 -2.23 -4.22
C LEU A 106 -7.01 -2.70 -5.42
N LYS A 107 -6.08 -1.86 -5.90
CA LYS A 107 -5.14 -2.18 -6.98
C LYS A 107 -4.31 -3.42 -6.63
N ASP A 108 -3.75 -3.49 -5.42
CA ASP A 108 -2.91 -4.59 -4.96
C ASP A 108 -3.70 -5.88 -4.71
N ARG A 109 -4.95 -5.79 -4.22
CA ARG A 109 -5.86 -6.95 -4.10
C ARG A 109 -6.23 -7.48 -5.48
N TYR A 110 -6.61 -6.59 -6.40
CA TYR A 110 -6.99 -6.96 -7.76
C TYR A 110 -5.84 -7.61 -8.55
N ALA A 111 -4.63 -7.05 -8.48
CA ALA A 111 -3.43 -7.63 -9.09
C ALA A 111 -3.11 -9.05 -8.56
N ALA A 112 -3.60 -9.36 -7.35
CA ALA A 112 -3.45 -10.64 -6.71
C ALA A 112 -4.68 -11.56 -6.87
N TRP A 113 -5.60 -11.20 -7.78
CA TRP A 113 -6.86 -11.90 -8.07
C TRP A 113 -7.86 -11.99 -6.91
N MET A 114 -7.78 -11.05 -5.97
CA MET A 114 -8.75 -10.89 -4.88
C MET A 114 -9.65 -9.69 -5.22
N ILE A 115 -10.90 -9.97 -5.63
CA ILE A 115 -11.82 -8.96 -6.18
C ILE A 115 -12.80 -8.37 -5.17
N TYR A 116 -12.76 -8.87 -3.92
CA TYR A 116 -13.56 -8.41 -2.79
C TYR A 116 -12.66 -7.93 -1.67
#